data_AF-A0A850PXZ5-F1
#
_entry.id   AF-A0A850PXZ5-F1
#
_cell.length_a   1.000
_cell.length_b   1.000
_cell.length_c   1.000
_cell.angle_alpha   90.00
_cell.angle_beta   90.00
_cell.angle_gamma   90.00
#
_symmetry.space_group_name_H-M   'P 1'
#
loop_
_entity.id
_entity.type
_entity.pdbx_description
1 polymer ?
#
loop_
_entity_poly.entity_id
_entity_poly.type
_entity_poly.pdbx_seq_one_letter_code
_entity_poly.pdbx_strand_id
1 'polypeptide(L)'
;MIEASKTADLRMYSSTTGKTSSAYKHQQLKEATQAFEGLFLQQVMKTARETKLGEDLLGGSGVDTMQSMLDEKMSQIGAGGSGLGIGAALYKQFAQFVPGGDKS
;
A
#
# COMPACT_ATOMS: atom_id res chain seq x y z
N MET A 1 14.70 44.52 -27.78
CA MET A 1 14.19 43.13 -27.92
C MET A 1 14.84 42.13 -26.93
N ILE A 2 15.39 42.57 -25.79
CA ILE A 2 16.13 41.67 -24.85
C ILE A 2 15.29 41.29 -23.61
N GLU A 3 14.12 41.89 -23.43
CA GLU A 3 13.36 41.76 -22.17
C GLU A 3 12.39 40.57 -22.12
N ALA A 4 12.10 39.94 -23.26
CA ALA A 4 11.15 38.82 -23.36
C ALA A 4 11.75 37.45 -22.97
N SER A 5 13.07 37.26 -23.03
CA SER A 5 13.70 35.97 -22.70
C SER A 5 13.85 35.71 -21.20
N LYS A 6 13.93 36.77 -20.36
CA LYS A 6 14.18 36.61 -18.92
C LYS A 6 12.96 36.15 -18.11
N THR A 7 11.75 36.36 -18.64
CA THR A 7 10.48 35.95 -18.02
C THR A 7 10.10 34.50 -18.37
N ALA A 8 10.70 33.90 -19.40
CA ALA A 8 10.52 32.49 -19.74
C ALA A 8 11.28 31.56 -18.79
N ASP A 9 12.50 31.92 -18.40
CA ASP A 9 13.36 31.13 -17.50
C ASP A 9 12.78 30.97 -16.08
N LEU A 10 12.15 32.01 -15.52
CA LEU A 10 11.54 31.94 -14.19
C LEU A 10 10.32 31.00 -14.12
N ARG A 11 9.57 30.83 -15.22
CA ARG A 11 8.41 29.91 -15.28
C ARG A 11 8.84 28.44 -15.34
N MET A 12 10.04 28.16 -15.86
CA MET A 12 10.58 26.81 -15.98
C MET A 12 11.10 26.27 -14.63
N TYR A 13 11.62 27.14 -13.76
CA TYR A 13 12.14 26.74 -12.44
C TYR A 13 11.02 26.41 -11.41
N SER A 14 9.86 27.05 -11.53
CA SER A 14 8.71 26.79 -10.64
C SER A 14 7.97 25.48 -10.98
N SER A 15 8.02 25.04 -12.23
CA SER A 15 7.31 23.84 -12.69
C SER A 15 8.07 22.53 -12.39
N THR A 16 9.40 22.57 -12.24
CA THR A 16 10.22 21.38 -11.91
C THR A 16 10.23 21.05 -10.40
N THR A 17 10.11 22.06 -9.53
CA THR A 17 10.07 21.88 -8.06
C THR A 17 8.73 21.30 -7.56
N GLY A 18 7.61 21.64 -8.21
CA GLY A 18 6.29 21.10 -7.86
C GLY A 18 6.08 19.64 -8.31
N LYS A 19 6.57 19.26 -9.50
CA LYS A 19 6.36 17.93 -10.08
C LYS A 19 7.19 16.83 -9.39
N THR A 20 8.42 17.18 -8.98
CA THR A 20 9.29 16.32 -8.16
C THR A 20 8.71 16.09 -6.76
N SER A 21 8.14 17.13 -6.14
CA SER A 21 7.45 17.01 -4.84
C SER A 21 6.23 16.08 -4.92
N SER A 22 5.43 16.18 -5.97
CA SER A 22 4.25 15.31 -6.16
C SER A 22 4.63 13.84 -6.35
N ALA A 23 5.54 13.54 -7.27
CA ALA A 23 6.00 12.17 -7.52
C ALA A 23 6.61 11.53 -6.25
N TYR A 24 7.38 12.31 -5.50
CA TYR A 24 7.94 11.88 -4.22
C TYR A 24 6.87 11.58 -3.17
N LYS A 25 5.82 12.40 -3.07
CA LYS A 25 4.67 12.13 -2.17
C LYS A 25 3.87 10.89 -2.59
N HIS A 26 3.68 10.66 -3.88
CA HIS A 26 3.04 9.43 -4.38
C HIS A 26 3.87 8.19 -4.02
N GLN A 27 5.19 8.28 -4.13
CA GLN A 27 6.08 7.20 -3.73
C GLN A 27 5.98 6.92 -2.22
N GLN A 28 6.01 7.96 -1.38
CA GLN A 28 5.80 7.80 0.07
C GLN A 28 4.43 7.18 0.41
N LEU A 29 3.37 7.60 -0.27
CA LEU A 29 2.04 7.03 -0.05
C LEU A 29 2.02 5.54 -0.41
N LYS A 30 2.68 5.16 -1.52
CA LYS A 30 2.79 3.76 -1.93
C LYS A 30 3.55 2.93 -0.89
N GLU A 31 4.69 3.42 -0.41
CA GLU A 31 5.48 2.75 0.63
C GLU A 31 4.71 2.63 1.95
N ALA A 32 4.07 3.70 2.40
CA ALA A 32 3.30 3.72 3.64
C ALA A 32 2.11 2.75 3.59
N THR A 33 1.39 2.69 2.46
CA THR A 33 0.24 1.77 2.29
C THR A 33 0.67 0.31 2.19
N GLN A 34 1.83 0.02 1.60
CA GLN A 34 2.43 -1.32 1.62
C GLN A 34 2.89 -1.72 3.03
N ALA A 35 3.54 -0.83 3.77
CA ALA A 35 3.95 -1.07 5.15
C ALA A 35 2.75 -1.32 6.07
N PHE A 36 1.66 -0.56 5.88
CA PHE A 36 0.41 -0.77 6.59
C PHE A 36 -0.16 -2.18 6.37
N GLU A 37 -0.18 -2.67 5.13
CA GLU A 37 -0.65 -4.02 4.83
C GLU A 37 0.13 -5.09 5.60
N GLY A 38 1.46 -4.93 5.71
CA GLY A 38 2.30 -5.82 6.52
C GLY A 38 1.92 -5.82 8.00
N LEU A 39 1.75 -4.64 8.60
CA LEU A 39 1.33 -4.52 10.01
C LEU A 39 -0.08 -5.06 10.25
N PHE A 40 -1.00 -4.77 9.32
CA PHE A 40 -2.37 -5.28 9.38
C PHE A 40 -2.38 -6.81 9.33
N LEU A 41 -1.65 -7.41 8.39
CA LEU A 41 -1.49 -8.86 8.30
C LEU A 41 -0.92 -9.46 9.58
N GLN A 42 0.12 -8.85 10.14
CA GLN A 42 0.70 -9.28 11.41
C GLN A 42 -0.36 -9.26 12.52
N GLN A 43 -1.17 -8.21 12.60
CA GLN A 43 -2.23 -8.09 13.59
C GLN A 43 -3.36 -9.12 13.37
N VAL A 44 -3.80 -9.33 12.13
CA VAL A 44 -4.80 -10.37 11.80
C VAL A 44 -4.29 -11.76 12.19
N MET A 45 -3.04 -12.09 11.87
CA MET A 45 -2.43 -13.38 12.24
C MET A 45 -2.30 -13.53 13.75
N LYS A 46 -1.95 -12.46 14.46
CA LYS A 46 -1.88 -12.45 15.93
C LYS A 46 -3.27 -12.71 16.53
N THR A 47 -4.29 -11.96 16.10
CA THR A 47 -5.67 -12.13 16.56
C THR A 47 -6.23 -13.50 16.20
N ALA A 48 -5.90 -14.06 15.04
CA ALA A 48 -6.31 -15.40 14.64
C ALA A 48 -5.75 -16.48 15.59
N ARG A 49 -4.50 -16.36 16.03
CA ARG A 49 -3.90 -17.28 17.03
C ARG A 49 -4.44 -17.07 18.44
N GLU A 50 -4.70 -15.82 18.82
CA GLU A 50 -5.25 -15.47 20.13
C GLU A 50 -6.73 -15.86 20.26
N THR A 51 -7.45 -15.88 19.13
CA THR A 51 -8.81 -16.40 19.06
C THR A 51 -8.76 -17.91 19.26
N LYS A 52 -8.84 -18.34 20.52
CA LYS A 52 -9.22 -19.70 20.86
C LYS A 52 -10.64 -19.91 20.36
N LEU A 53 -10.82 -20.44 19.15
CA LEU A 53 -12.03 -21.19 18.83
C LEU A 53 -12.13 -22.25 19.94
N GLY A 54 -13.23 -22.33 20.68
CA GLY A 54 -13.27 -23.13 21.91
C GLY A 54 -12.85 -24.60 21.70
N GLU A 55 -12.57 -25.32 22.79
CA GLU A 55 -12.15 -26.74 22.79
C GLU A 55 -12.97 -27.64 21.85
N ASP A 56 -14.26 -27.32 21.65
CA ASP A 56 -15.22 -28.06 20.81
C ASP A 56 -15.17 -27.69 19.30
N LEU A 57 -14.68 -26.50 18.94
CA LEU A 57 -14.51 -26.03 17.55
C LEU A 57 -13.13 -26.35 16.96
N LEU A 58 -12.13 -26.62 17.81
CA LEU A 58 -10.78 -27.04 17.42
C LEU A 58 -10.64 -28.56 17.27
N GLY A 59 -11.74 -29.32 17.33
CA GLY A 59 -11.75 -30.72 16.94
C GLY A 59 -11.35 -30.87 15.47
N GLY A 60 -10.12 -31.32 15.21
CA GLY A 60 -9.57 -31.79 13.92
C GLY A 60 -9.81 -30.88 12.70
N SER A 61 -11.01 -30.94 12.12
CA SER A 61 -11.32 -30.39 10.80
C SER A 61 -11.35 -28.86 10.69
N GLY A 62 -11.71 -28.14 11.77
CA GLY A 62 -11.76 -26.68 11.77
C GLY A 62 -10.36 -26.06 11.69
N VAL A 63 -9.42 -26.64 12.43
CA VAL A 63 -8.01 -26.23 12.45
C VAL A 63 -7.34 -26.56 11.12
N ASP A 64 -7.54 -27.78 10.60
CA ASP A 64 -6.96 -28.21 9.34
C ASP A 64 -7.38 -27.32 8.16
N THR A 65 -8.64 -26.86 8.16
CA THR A 65 -9.16 -25.94 7.14
C THR A 65 -8.49 -24.56 7.23
N MET A 66 -8.36 -24.00 8.44
CA MET A 66 -7.70 -22.72 8.63
C MET A 66 -6.20 -22.78 8.32
N GLN A 67 -5.53 -23.88 8.71
CA GLN A 67 -4.12 -24.11 8.40
C GLN A 67 -3.89 -24.23 6.90
N SER A 68 -4.76 -24.98 6.19
CA SER A 68 -4.68 -25.12 4.73
C SER A 68 -4.84 -23.77 4.01
N MET A 69 -5.81 -22.94 4.45
CA MET A 69 -5.98 -21.59 3.91
C MET A 69 -4.77 -20.69 4.20
N LEU A 70 -4.19 -20.78 5.40
CA LEU A 70 -2.99 -20.04 5.77
C LEU A 70 -1.79 -20.44 4.91
N ASP A 71 -1.58 -21.75 4.70
CA ASP A 71 -0.48 -22.29 3.91
C ASP A 71 -0.62 -21.89 2.43
N GLU A 72 -1.84 -21.93 1.88
CA GLU A 72 -2.11 -21.45 0.52
C GLU A 72 -1.76 -19.96 0.37
N LYS A 73 -2.12 -19.13 1.36
CA LYS A 73 -1.78 -17.70 1.34
C LYS A 73 -0.28 -17.45 1.52
N MET A 74 0.39 -18.19 2.38
CA MET A 74 1.85 -18.09 2.52
C MET A 74 2.58 -18.53 1.26
N SER A 75 2.10 -19.58 0.59
CA SER A 75 2.63 -20.00 -0.72
C SER A 75 2.45 -18.91 -1.78
N GLN A 76 1.29 -18.24 -1.82
CA GLN A 76 1.03 -17.14 -2.75
C GLN A 76 1.99 -15.96 -2.50
N ILE A 77 2.21 -15.58 -1.24
CA ILE A 77 3.15 -14.51 -0.86
C ILE A 77 4.60 -14.92 -1.20
N GLY A 78 5.00 -16.15 -0.86
CA GLY A 78 6.36 -16.66 -1.09
C GLY A 78 6.71 -16.84 -2.58
N ALA A 79 5.73 -17.11 -3.44
CA ALA A 79 5.90 -17.21 -4.89
C ALA A 79 6.05 -15.84 -5.59
N GLY A 80 6.13 -14.74 -4.84
CA GLY A 80 6.18 -13.37 -5.39
C GLY A 80 4.81 -12.82 -5.77
N GLY A 81 3.72 -13.45 -5.31
CA GLY A 81 2.38 -12.88 -5.40
C GLY A 81 2.31 -11.54 -4.66
N SER A 82 1.51 -10.62 -5.20
CA SER A 82 1.14 -9.41 -4.44
C SER A 82 0.44 -9.84 -3.14
N GLY A 83 0.56 -9.04 -2.07
CA GLY A 83 -0.11 -9.29 -0.79
C GLY A 83 -1.64 -9.38 -0.91
N LEU A 84 -2.37 -9.15 0.18
CA LEU A 84 -3.84 -9.16 0.15
C LEU A 84 -4.45 -8.08 -0.78
N GLY A 85 -3.65 -7.14 -1.27
CA GLY A 85 -4.08 -6.04 -2.15
C GLY A 85 -4.66 -4.86 -1.38
N ILE A 86 -4.64 -4.90 -0.05
CA ILE A 86 -5.18 -3.86 0.82
C ILE A 86 -4.35 -2.59 0.69
N GLY A 87 -3.02 -2.72 0.67
CA GLY A 87 -2.13 -1.58 0.47
C GLY A 87 -2.39 -0.89 -0.88
N ALA A 88 -2.58 -1.66 -1.95
CA ALA A 88 -2.91 -1.14 -3.27
C ALA A 88 -4.28 -0.45 -3.31
N ALA A 89 -5.30 -1.00 -2.63
CA ALA A 89 -6.61 -0.39 -2.52
C ALA A 89 -6.55 0.94 -1.73
N LEU A 90 -5.82 0.97 -0.62
CA LEU A 90 -5.60 2.19 0.16
C LEU A 90 -4.85 3.24 -0.65
N TYR A 91 -3.80 2.85 -1.38
CA TYR A 91 -3.10 3.76 -2.28
C TYR A 91 -4.07 4.40 -3.29
N LYS A 92 -4.89 3.58 -3.98
CA LYS A 92 -5.88 4.09 -4.94
C LYS A 92 -6.85 5.09 -4.30
N GLN A 93 -7.33 4.78 -3.09
CA GLN A 93 -8.25 5.64 -2.36
C GLN A 93 -7.62 6.98 -1.94
N PHE A 94 -6.34 6.97 -1.54
CA PHE A 94 -5.65 8.14 -1.00
C PHE A 94 -4.86 8.93 -2.05
N ALA A 95 -4.53 8.34 -3.20
CA ALA A 95 -3.73 8.98 -4.25
C ALA A 95 -4.39 10.27 -4.77
N GLN A 96 -5.72 10.32 -4.83
CA GLN A 96 -6.48 11.51 -5.23
C GLN A 96 -6.32 12.70 -4.27
N PHE A 97 -5.90 12.46 -3.03
CA PHE A 97 -5.70 13.50 -2.01
C PHE A 97 -4.24 13.98 -1.94
N VAL A 98 -3.33 13.43 -2.74
CA VAL A 98 -1.93 13.88 -2.79
C VAL A 98 -1.85 15.23 -3.51
N PRO A 99 -1.45 16.32 -2.84
CA PRO A 99 -1.40 17.65 -3.46
C PRO A 99 -0.36 17.69 -4.58
N GLY A 100 -0.80 18.09 -5.78
CA GLY A 100 0.03 18.11 -6.99
C GLY A 100 -0.04 16.82 -7.82
N GLY A 101 -0.87 15.84 -7.46
CA GLY A 101 -1.19 14.71 -8.32
C GLY A 101 -1.92 15.18 -9.57
N ASP A 102 -1.43 14.79 -10.75
CA ASP A 102 -2.08 15.07 -12.03
C ASP A 102 -3.53 14.56 -11.95
N LYS A 103 -4.49 15.49 -12.02
CA LYS A 103 -5.88 15.13 -12.35
C LYS A 103 -5.87 14.82 -13.85
N SER A 104 -5.57 13.57 -14.20
CA SER A 104 -5.79 13.04 -15.54
C SER A 104 -7.14 12.35 -15.61
#